data_AF-A0A1F2U2B9-F1
#
_entry.id   AF-A0A1F2U2B9-F1
#
_cell.length_a   1.000
_cell.length_b   1.000
_cell.length_c   1.000
_cell.angle_alpha   90.00
_cell.angle_beta   90.00
_cell.angle_gamma   90.00
#
_symmetry.space_group_name_H-M   'P 1'
#
loop_
_entity.id
_entity.type
_entity.pdbx_description
1 polymer ?
#
loop_
_entity_poly.entity_id
_entity_poly.type
_entity_poly.pdbx_seq_one_letter_code
_entity_poly.pdbx_strand_id
1 'polypeptide(L)'
;MPKDDWGGRIRWDVHVRDGCRCVYCDLDMATLKRWDLFTNDHLVPKKKSGPYERQNLVTACLGCNQLKGSFDPTNNGTDTLTDESRGRLIQRAKDHIEAKRRMWDADFQEMLSETARQSSLSKQSK
;
A
#
# COMPACT_ATOMS: atom_id res chain seq x y z
N MET A 1 -3.67 25.07 9.80
CA MET A 1 -3.86 23.70 10.35
C MET A 1 -2.57 23.30 11.04
N PRO A 2 -2.59 23.01 12.35
CA PRO A 2 -1.46 22.37 13.03
C PRO A 2 -1.10 21.06 12.32
N LYS A 3 0.19 20.68 12.32
CA LYS A 3 0.67 19.43 11.68
C LYS A 3 0.00 18.17 12.25
N ASP A 4 -0.65 18.30 13.40
CA ASP A 4 -1.22 17.21 14.19
C ASP A 4 -2.73 17.03 13.91
N ASP A 5 -3.34 17.88 13.07
CA ASP A 5 -4.80 17.95 12.88
C ASP A 5 -5.27 17.47 11.48
N TRP A 6 -4.53 16.52 10.87
CA TRP A 6 -4.97 15.84 9.63
C TRP A 6 -6.02 14.76 9.90
N GLY A 7 -6.96 15.01 10.83
CA GLY A 7 -8.05 14.11 11.19
C GLY A 7 -7.60 12.80 11.86
N GLY A 8 -6.45 12.78 12.55
CA GLY A 8 -5.94 11.68 13.38
C GLY A 8 -5.57 10.39 12.63
N ARG A 9 -5.87 10.29 11.34
CA ARG A 9 -5.61 9.11 10.49
C ARG A 9 -4.28 9.19 9.73
N ILE A 10 -3.68 10.38 9.68
CA ILE A 10 -2.44 10.64 8.96
C ILE A 10 -1.33 10.99 9.93
N ARG A 11 -0.24 10.24 9.85
CA ARG A 11 0.97 10.41 10.66
C ARG A 11 1.99 11.18 9.84
N TRP A 12 1.95 12.50 10.00
CA TRP A 12 2.86 13.45 9.34
C TRP A 12 4.32 13.00 9.45
N ASP A 13 4.74 12.59 10.65
CA ASP A 13 6.11 12.19 10.94
C ASP A 13 6.56 10.92 10.19
N VAL A 14 5.63 10.01 9.88
CA VAL A 14 5.89 8.80 9.09
C VAL A 14 6.10 9.15 7.62
N HIS A 15 5.29 10.05 7.07
CA HIS A 15 5.44 10.52 5.70
C HIS A 15 6.75 11.28 5.48
N VAL A 16 7.14 12.13 6.43
CA VAL A 16 8.43 12.83 6.38
C VAL A 16 9.59 11.83 6.46
N ARG A 17 9.54 10.85 7.38
CA ARG A 17 10.57 9.81 7.51
C ARG A 17 10.78 9.03 6.21
N ASP A 18 9.68 8.68 5.54
CA ASP A 18 9.70 7.88 4.32
C ASP A 18 9.90 8.73 3.05
N GLY A 19 10.25 10.02 3.21
CA GLY A 19 10.55 10.92 2.09
C GLY A 19 9.36 11.20 1.18
N CYS A 20 8.13 11.16 1.71
CA CYS A 20 6.87 11.30 0.97
C CYS A 20 6.74 10.32 -0.21
N ARG A 21 7.35 9.13 -0.09
CA ARG A 21 7.30 8.06 -1.08
C ARG A 21 6.65 6.81 -0.51
N CYS A 22 5.95 6.07 -1.37
CA CYS A 22 5.47 4.75 -1.00
C CYS A 22 6.66 3.84 -0.70
N VAL A 23 6.75 3.31 0.52
CA VAL A 23 7.84 2.42 0.93
C VAL A 23 7.88 1.13 0.10
N TYR A 24 6.76 0.76 -0.53
CA TYR A 24 6.64 -0.47 -1.31
C TYR A 24 7.06 -0.32 -2.77
N CYS A 25 6.64 0.75 -3.45
CA CYS A 25 6.84 0.92 -4.89
C CYS A 25 7.55 2.24 -5.28
N ASP A 26 8.01 3.00 -4.29
CA ASP A 26 8.73 4.27 -4.46
C ASP A 26 7.95 5.40 -5.16
N LEU A 27 6.65 5.19 -5.39
CA LEU A 27 5.74 6.17 -5.95
C LEU A 27 5.76 7.45 -5.10
N ASP A 28 5.97 8.57 -5.77
CA ASP A 28 6.24 9.86 -5.14
C ASP A 28 4.97 10.72 -5.07
N MET A 29 4.57 11.10 -3.84
CA MET A 29 3.45 12.00 -3.61
C MET A 29 3.61 13.34 -4.33
N ALA A 30 4.83 13.87 -4.35
CA ALA A 30 5.11 15.21 -4.89
C ALA A 30 4.98 15.20 -6.41
N THR A 31 5.52 14.18 -7.06
CA THR A 31 5.42 14.00 -8.52
C THR A 31 3.96 13.86 -8.96
N LEU A 32 3.14 13.11 -8.21
CA LEU A 32 1.71 12.97 -8.51
C LEU A 32 0.86 14.18 -8.13
N LYS A 33 1.37 15.07 -7.26
CA LYS A 33 0.60 16.17 -6.63
C LYS A 33 -0.70 15.68 -5.95
N ARG A 34 -0.69 14.46 -5.41
CA ARG A 34 -1.85 13.77 -4.84
C ARG A 34 -1.48 13.03 -3.56
N TRP A 35 -1.33 13.80 -2.48
CA TRP A 35 -1.03 13.25 -1.15
C TRP A 35 -2.17 12.36 -0.61
N ASP A 36 -3.41 12.62 -1.04
CA ASP A 36 -4.63 11.93 -0.66
C ASP A 36 -4.71 10.49 -1.22
N LEU A 37 -3.82 10.12 -2.14
CA LEU A 37 -3.65 8.75 -2.63
C LEU A 37 -2.68 7.91 -1.77
N PHE A 38 -2.27 8.43 -0.62
CA PHE A 38 -1.34 7.80 0.30
C PHE A 38 -1.93 7.70 1.70
N THR A 39 -1.50 6.67 2.42
CA THR A 39 -2.01 6.27 3.72
C THR A 39 -0.87 5.81 4.62
N ASN A 40 -1.12 5.72 5.92
CA ASN A 40 -0.24 4.97 6.82
C ASN A 40 -0.68 3.51 6.85
N ASP A 41 0.20 2.60 6.41
CA ASP A 41 -0.01 1.17 6.50
C ASP A 41 0.78 0.57 7.68
N HIS A 42 0.23 -0.46 8.30
CA HIS A 42 0.90 -1.25 9.31
C HIS A 42 1.69 -2.37 8.62
N LEU A 43 3.02 -2.31 8.68
CA LEU A 43 3.92 -3.29 8.09
C LEU A 43 3.59 -4.71 8.58
N VAL A 44 3.44 -4.87 9.90
CA VAL A 44 2.89 -6.05 10.57
C VAL A 44 1.44 -5.75 10.95
N PRO A 45 0.46 -6.63 10.69
CA PRO A 45 -0.94 -6.36 11.01
C PRO A 45 -1.15 -5.88 12.46
N LYS A 46 -1.96 -4.84 12.67
CA LYS A 46 -2.14 -4.16 13.98
C LYS A 46 -2.41 -5.11 15.16
N LYS A 47 -3.16 -6.19 14.93
CA LYS A 47 -3.45 -7.21 15.96
C LYS A 47 -2.19 -7.96 16.47
N LYS A 48 -1.09 -7.89 15.73
CA LYS A 48 0.17 -8.61 15.97
C LYS A 48 1.36 -7.67 16.23
N SER A 49 1.18 -6.35 16.14
CA SER A 49 2.29 -5.40 16.09
C SER A 49 2.89 -4.99 17.44
N GLY A 50 2.32 -5.47 18.55
CA GLY A 50 2.79 -5.09 19.89
C GLY A 50 2.79 -3.56 20.12
N PRO A 51 3.63 -3.04 21.03
CA PRO A 51 3.65 -1.62 21.42
C PRO A 51 4.36 -0.69 20.41
N TYR A 52 4.97 -1.22 19.34
CA TYR A 52 5.83 -0.46 18.42
C TYR A 52 5.06 0.25 17.31
N GLU A 53 4.09 1.10 17.67
CA GLU A 53 3.17 1.71 16.69
C GLU A 53 3.91 2.54 15.63
N ARG A 54 4.90 3.36 16.02
CA ARG A 54 5.60 4.24 15.06
C ARG A 54 6.48 3.47 14.07
N GLN A 55 7.26 2.51 14.56
CA GLN A 55 8.05 1.64 13.68
C GLN A 55 7.07 0.86 12.80
N ASN A 56 6.01 0.29 13.34
CA ASN A 56 5.13 -0.52 12.52
C ASN A 56 4.43 0.25 11.39
N LEU A 57 4.31 1.58 11.46
CA LEU A 57 3.74 2.38 10.38
C LEU A 57 4.74 2.70 9.26
N VAL A 58 4.27 2.63 8.02
CA VAL A 58 4.95 3.09 6.80
C VAL A 58 4.02 3.92 5.93
N THR A 59 4.62 4.72 5.06
CA THR A 59 3.93 5.41 3.98
C THR A 59 3.62 4.44 2.85
N ALA A 60 2.35 4.29 2.50
CA ALA A 60 1.91 3.42 1.41
C ALA A 60 0.91 4.15 0.50
N CYS A 61 1.08 4.02 -0.82
CA CYS A 61 0.02 4.41 -1.75
C CYS A 61 -1.19 3.48 -1.58
N LEU A 62 -2.39 3.97 -1.90
CA LEU A 62 -3.63 3.20 -1.78
C LEU A 62 -3.56 1.84 -2.47
N GLY A 63 -2.99 1.78 -3.68
CA GLY A 63 -2.88 0.52 -4.43
C GLY A 63 -1.99 -0.51 -3.74
N CYS A 64 -0.81 -0.14 -3.26
CA CYS A 64 0.07 -1.06 -2.54
C CYS A 64 -0.53 -1.48 -1.18
N ASN A 65 -1.14 -0.54 -0.45
CA ASN A 65 -1.82 -0.84 0.81
C ASN A 65 -2.95 -1.87 0.60
N GLN A 66 -3.76 -1.67 -0.44
CA GLN A 66 -4.85 -2.58 -0.80
C GLN A 66 -4.33 -3.97 -1.22
N LEU A 67 -3.29 -4.03 -2.05
CA LEU A 67 -2.67 -5.29 -2.49
C LEU A 67 -2.04 -6.07 -1.34
N LYS A 68 -1.42 -5.37 -0.38
CA LYS A 68 -0.86 -6.00 0.83
C LYS A 68 -1.97 -6.57 1.71
N GLY A 69 -3.04 -5.81 1.92
CA GLY A 69 -4.15 -6.20 2.77
C GLY A 69 -3.68 -6.65 4.16
N SER A 70 -4.10 -7.84 4.58
CA SER A 70 -3.78 -8.44 5.88
C SER A 70 -2.50 -9.30 5.89
N PHE A 71 -1.70 -9.26 4.83
CA PHE A 71 -0.46 -10.04 4.75
C PHE A 71 0.48 -9.70 5.91
N ASP A 72 1.02 -10.76 6.52
CA ASP A 72 1.92 -10.68 7.67
C ASP A 72 3.35 -11.07 7.24
N PRO A 73 4.29 -10.11 7.14
CA PRO A 73 5.64 -10.40 6.71
C PRO A 73 6.49 -11.12 7.76
N THR A 74 5.99 -11.33 8.99
CA THR A 74 6.74 -11.91 10.12
C THR A 74 6.90 -13.43 10.06
N ASN A 75 6.46 -14.08 8.98
CA ASN A 75 6.39 -15.54 8.91
C ASN A 75 5.64 -16.13 10.12
N ASN A 76 4.40 -15.69 10.35
CA ASN A 76 3.58 -16.07 11.49
C ASN A 76 4.21 -15.81 12.87
N GLY A 77 4.99 -14.72 12.99
CA GLY A 77 5.59 -14.28 14.24
C GLY A 77 6.99 -14.84 14.52
N THR A 78 7.55 -15.69 13.66
CA THR A 78 8.95 -16.15 13.79
C THR A 78 9.93 -14.97 13.67
N ASP A 79 9.62 -13.97 12.84
CA ASP A 79 10.39 -12.75 12.73
C ASP A 79 9.77 -11.61 13.52
N THR A 80 10.49 -11.07 14.50
CA THR A 80 10.04 -9.90 15.26
C THR A 80 10.34 -8.61 14.51
N LEU A 81 9.45 -7.61 14.60
CA LEU A 81 9.73 -6.25 14.14
C LEU A 81 10.74 -5.56 15.09
N THR A 82 11.93 -5.29 14.57
CA THR A 82 13.03 -4.53 15.17
C THR A 82 13.59 -3.60 14.10
N ASP A 83 14.53 -2.72 14.45
CA ASP A 83 15.16 -1.85 13.46
C ASP A 83 16.00 -2.66 12.46
N GLU A 84 16.66 -3.72 12.90
CA GLU A 84 17.46 -4.64 12.06
C GLU A 84 16.57 -5.49 11.15
N SER A 85 15.38 -5.88 11.61
CA SER A 85 14.45 -6.69 10.82
C SER A 85 13.59 -5.90 9.85
N ARG A 86 13.40 -4.61 10.11
CA ARG A 86 12.48 -3.77 9.35
C ARG A 86 12.65 -3.89 7.84
N GLY A 87 13.89 -3.79 7.36
CA GLY A 87 14.19 -3.88 5.94
C GLY A 87 13.73 -5.21 5.32
N ARG A 88 13.99 -6.34 5.98
CA ARG A 88 13.59 -7.66 5.49
C ARG A 88 12.07 -7.85 5.47
N LEU A 89 11.37 -7.31 6.47
CA LEU A 89 9.92 -7.34 6.54
C LEU A 89 9.27 -6.48 5.45
N ILE A 90 9.85 -5.30 5.17
CA ILE A 90 9.45 -4.47 4.04
C ILE A 90 9.66 -5.22 2.73
N GLN A 91 10.80 -5.90 2.55
CA GLN A 91 11.06 -6.64 1.32
C GLN A 91 10.03 -7.75 1.10
N ARG A 92 9.70 -8.54 2.12
CA ARG A 92 8.64 -9.56 2.02
C ARG A 92 7.28 -8.98 1.65
N ALA A 93 6.95 -7.82 2.21
CA ALA A 93 5.73 -7.10 1.83
C ALA A 93 5.78 -6.65 0.36
N LYS A 94 6.92 -6.14 -0.12
CA LYS A 94 7.13 -5.80 -1.54
C LYS A 94 6.90 -7.02 -2.44
N ASP A 95 7.53 -8.15 -2.13
CA ASP A 95 7.42 -9.38 -2.91
C ASP A 95 5.95 -9.85 -2.99
N HIS A 96 5.22 -9.81 -1.87
CA HIS A 96 3.79 -10.12 -1.84
C HIS A 96 2.96 -9.17 -2.70
N ILE A 97 3.18 -7.86 -2.56
CA ILE A 97 2.47 -6.83 -3.32
C ILE A 97 2.74 -6.99 -4.82
N GLU A 98 3.98 -7.28 -5.21
CA GLU A 98 4.36 -7.46 -6.60
C GLU A 98 3.70 -8.71 -7.21
N ALA A 99 3.66 -9.82 -6.46
CA ALA A 99 2.95 -11.02 -6.88
C ALA A 99 1.45 -10.75 -7.09
N LYS A 100 0.80 -10.04 -6.16
CA LYS A 100 -0.60 -9.64 -6.29
C LYS A 100 -0.83 -8.65 -7.44
N ARG A 101 0.09 -7.70 -7.64
CA ARG A 101 0.02 -6.71 -8.71
C ARG A 101 0.03 -7.38 -10.08
N ARG A 102 0.93 -8.35 -10.30
CA ARG A 102 0.95 -9.13 -11.54
C ARG A 102 -0.38 -9.83 -11.84
N MET A 103 -1.04 -10.36 -10.82
CA MET A 103 -2.38 -10.96 -10.98
C MET A 103 -3.41 -9.90 -11.37
N TRP A 104 -3.44 -8.78 -10.66
CA TRP A 104 -4.39 -7.69 -10.93
C TRP A 104 -4.18 -7.03 -12.29
N ASP A 105 -2.93 -6.94 -12.76
CA ASP A 105 -2.63 -6.40 -14.08
C ASP A 105 -3.20 -7.33 -15.18
N ALA A 106 -3.20 -8.65 -14.97
CA ALA A 106 -3.86 -9.59 -15.87
C ALA A 106 -5.40 -9.43 -15.83
N ASP A 107 -5.98 -9.39 -14.63
CA ASP A 107 -7.43 -9.16 -14.43
C ASP A 107 -7.89 -7.83 -15.04
N PHE A 108 -7.04 -6.80 -15.00
CA PHE A 108 -7.32 -5.48 -15.57
C PHE A 108 -7.42 -5.54 -17.11
N GLN A 109 -6.56 -6.30 -17.79
CA GLN A 109 -6.66 -6.48 -19.25
C GLN A 109 -7.95 -7.19 -19.64
N GLU A 110 -8.39 -8.17 -18.84
CA GLU A 110 -9.68 -8.83 -19.03
C GLU A 110 -10.83 -7.82 -18.85
N MET A 111 -10.81 -7.04 -17.76
CA MET A 111 -11.81 -5.99 -17.50
C MET A 111 -11.91 -4.95 -18.64
N LEU A 112 -10.78 -4.55 -19.21
CA LEU A 112 -10.76 -3.65 -20.38
C LEU A 112 -11.40 -4.31 -21.61
N SER A 113 -11.10 -5.59 -21.84
CA SER A 113 -11.66 -6.36 -22.96
C SER A 113 -13.18 -6.52 -22.83
N GLU A 114 -13.67 -6.80 -21.62
CA GLU A 114 -15.11 -6.86 -21.33
C GLU A 114 -15.80 -5.51 -21.54
N THR A 115 -15.17 -4.42 -21.07
CA THR A 115 -15.70 -3.06 -21.24
C THR A 115 -15.84 -2.68 -22.71
N ALA A 116 -14.83 -3.05 -23.53
CA ALA A 116 -14.88 -2.83 -24.98
C ALA A 116 -16.02 -3.64 -25.64
N ARG A 117 -16.21 -4.91 -25.25
CA ARG A 117 -17.29 -5.77 -25.76
C ARG A 117 -18.68 -5.25 -25.38
N GLN A 118 -18.87 -4.79 -24.14
CA GLN A 118 -20.14 -4.21 -23.72
C GLN A 118 -20.45 -2.94 -24.51
N SER A 119 -19.43 -2.11 -24.74
CA SER A 119 -19.55 -0.88 -25.52
C SER A 119 -19.94 -1.16 -26.98
N SER A 120 -19.41 -2.21 -27.61
CA SER A 120 -19.78 -2.57 -28.99
C SER A 120 -21.20 -3.14 -29.10
N LEU A 121 -21.63 -3.99 -28.16
CA LEU A 121 -23.01 -4.51 -28.10
C LEU A 121 -24.05 -3.41 -27.90
N SER A 122 -23.75 -2.43 -27.05
CA SER A 122 -24.64 -1.28 -26.81
C SER A 122 -24.81 -0.37 -28.05
N LYS A 123 -23.83 -0.36 -28.97
CA LYS A 123 -23.87 0.39 -30.22
C LYS A 123 -24.60 -0.34 -31.36
N GLN A 124 -24.65 -1.68 -31.33
CA GLN A 124 -25.39 -2.48 -32.32
C GLN A 124 -26.89 -2.61 -32.01
N SER A 125 -27.29 -2.28 -30.77
CA SER A 125 -28.67 -2.35 -30.28
C SER A 125 -29.45 -1.04 -30.45
N LYS A 126 -28.84 -0.03 -31.10
CA LYS A 126 -29.43 1.28 -31.44
C LYS A 126 -29.42 1.45 -32.94
#